data_AF-A0A357B4B4-F1
#
_entry.id   AF-A0A357B4B4-F1
#
_cell.length_a   1.000
_cell.length_b   1.000
_cell.length_c   1.000
_cell.angle_alpha   90.00
_cell.angle_beta   90.00
_cell.angle_gamma   90.00
#
_symmetry.space_group_name_H-M   'P 1'
#
loop_
_entity.id
_entity.type
_entity.pdbx_description
1 polymer ?
#
loop_
_entity_poly.entity_id
_entity_poly.type
_entity_poly.pdbx_seq_one_letter_code
_entity_poly.pdbx_strand_id
1 'polypeptide(L)'
;MVYRIVSEEIEEPQYKRVTVIGLEDGRFQLIITQEAIGTPEELAFFGILGGMMMLHTGGREVDFTPLIFLMERRELLVVGEEFLLIGGGRFIVDKYIKIAGIETIQGTYLDPRRPDERMIFAFSRWAPVFLFPRLRVEELIDDEWRLLFKVELIDYAHQPPIK
;
A
#
# COMPACT_ATOMS: atom_id res chain seq x y z
N MET A 1 12.88 -0.14 -5.47
CA MET A 1 11.43 0.10 -5.57
C MET A 1 11.18 1.59 -5.46
N VAL A 2 10.36 2.17 -6.33
CA VAL A 2 9.91 3.57 -6.23
C VAL A 2 8.40 3.61 -6.15
N TYR A 3 7.89 4.30 -5.15
CA TYR A 3 6.47 4.52 -4.92
C TYR A 3 6.12 5.97 -5.20
N ARG A 4 4.96 6.18 -5.80
CA ARG A 4 4.30 7.48 -5.93
C ARG A 4 3.12 7.52 -4.98
N ILE A 5 3.03 8.63 -4.24
CA ILE A 5 1.99 8.88 -3.25
C ILE A 5 1.20 10.10 -3.72
N VAL A 6 -0.12 9.98 -3.75
CA VAL A 6 -1.04 11.07 -4.06
C VAL A 6 -2.15 11.09 -3.00
N SER A 7 -2.59 12.29 -2.65
CA SER A 7 -3.69 12.55 -1.72
C SER A 7 -4.49 13.74 -2.26
N GLU A 8 -5.74 13.89 -1.84
CA GLU A 8 -6.52 15.11 -2.13
C GLU A 8 -5.95 16.37 -1.44
N GLU A 9 -5.14 16.18 -0.40
CA GLU A 9 -4.60 17.25 0.44
C GLU A 9 -3.19 17.69 0.09
N ILE A 10 -2.57 17.04 -0.90
CA ILE A 10 -1.24 17.41 -1.39
C ILE A 10 -1.35 17.77 -2.86
N GLU A 11 -0.93 18.97 -3.21
CA GLU A 11 -0.94 19.40 -4.61
C GLU A 11 0.05 18.59 -5.45
N GLU A 12 1.25 18.36 -4.91
CA GLU A 12 2.32 17.65 -5.58
C GLU A 12 2.46 16.20 -5.09
N PRO A 13 2.60 15.22 -6.01
CA PRO A 13 2.88 13.85 -5.63
C PRO A 13 4.20 13.72 -4.87
N GLN A 14 4.20 12.85 -3.86
CA GLN A 14 5.40 12.51 -3.11
C GLN A 14 5.99 11.20 -3.63
N TYR A 15 7.30 11.07 -3.52
CA TYR A 15 8.02 9.89 -3.97
C TYR A 15 8.76 9.23 -2.83
N LYS A 16 8.66 7.90 -2.77
CA LYS A 16 9.38 7.09 -1.79
C LYS A 16 10.20 6.02 -2.49
N ARG A 17 11.51 6.09 -2.35
CA ARG A 17 12.44 5.08 -2.84
C ARG A 17 12.76 4.13 -1.70
N VAL A 18 12.53 2.84 -1.93
CA VAL A 18 12.89 1.77 -1.00
C VAL A 18 13.90 0.86 -1.68
N THR A 19 15.06 0.73 -1.07
CA THR A 19 16.14 -0.16 -1.48
C THR A 19 16.38 -1.17 -0.37
N VAL A 20 16.33 -2.45 -0.71
CA VAL A 20 16.64 -3.55 0.21
C VAL A 20 17.86 -4.27 -0.31
N ILE A 21 18.88 -4.38 0.54
CA ILE A 21 20.17 -4.99 0.23
C ILE A 21 20.32 -6.20 1.14
N GLY A 22 20.43 -7.39 0.57
CA GLY A 22 20.82 -8.58 1.32
C GLY A 22 22.30 -8.54 1.69
N LEU A 23 22.63 -8.86 2.93
CA LEU A 23 23.99 -8.95 3.45
C LEU A 23 24.42 -10.43 3.53
N GLU A 24 25.73 -10.67 3.52
CA GLU A 24 26.31 -12.03 3.47
C GLU A 24 25.94 -12.90 4.68
N ASP A 25 25.64 -12.30 5.83
CA ASP A 25 25.27 -12.99 7.07
C ASP A 25 23.76 -13.25 7.21
N GLY A 26 23.01 -13.11 6.11
CA GLY A 26 21.56 -13.32 6.08
C GLY A 26 20.75 -12.15 6.63
N ARG A 27 21.39 -11.04 7.03
CA ARG A 27 20.69 -9.79 7.36
C ARG A 27 20.30 -9.03 6.11
N PHE A 28 19.42 -8.04 6.29
CA PHE A 28 19.02 -7.11 5.25
C PHE A 28 19.27 -5.67 5.71
N GLN A 29 19.81 -4.84 4.82
CA GLN A 29 19.84 -3.39 4.98
C GLN A 29 18.66 -2.78 4.22
N LEU A 30 17.88 -1.96 4.92
CA LEU A 30 16.76 -1.22 4.36
C LEU A 30 17.15 0.25 4.27
N ILE A 31 17.13 0.81 3.06
CA ILE A 31 17.34 2.24 2.81
C ILE A 31 16.03 2.80 2.27
N ILE A 32 15.54 3.84 2.94
CA ILE A 32 14.34 4.57 2.53
C ILE A 32 14.72 6.01 2.28
N THR A 33 14.43 6.50 1.08
CA THR A 33 14.53 7.93 0.73
C THR A 33 13.12 8.43 0.42
N GLN A 34 12.75 9.57 0.98
CA GLN A 34 11.47 10.21 0.73
C GLN A 34 11.71 11.61 0.20
N GLU A 35 11.02 11.96 -0.89
CA GLU A 35 11.13 13.23 -1.59
C GLU A 35 9.71 13.82 -1.69
N ALA A 36 9.55 15.08 -1.28
CA ALA A 36 8.30 15.83 -1.40
C ALA A 36 8.55 17.31 -1.61
N ILE A 37 7.55 17.95 -2.22
CA ILE A 37 7.46 19.38 -2.42
C ILE A 37 6.11 19.79 -1.84
N GLY A 38 6.09 20.84 -1.03
CA GLY A 38 4.87 21.34 -0.39
C GLY A 38 5.14 22.56 0.46
N THR A 39 4.06 23.17 0.92
CA THR A 39 4.02 24.21 1.95
C THR A 39 4.48 23.66 3.31
N PRO A 40 4.87 24.53 4.27
CA PRO A 40 5.21 24.10 5.62
C PRO A 40 4.12 23.26 6.29
N GLU A 41 2.85 23.58 6.07
CA GLU A 41 1.71 22.84 6.62
C GLU A 41 1.59 21.44 6.00
N GLU A 42 1.68 21.33 4.68
CA GLU A 42 1.70 20.03 3.98
C GLU A 42 2.91 19.18 4.41
N LEU A 43 4.07 19.83 4.61
CA LEU A 43 5.28 19.17 5.08
C LEU A 43 5.30 18.89 6.59
N ALA A 44 4.44 19.54 7.40
CA ALA A 44 4.32 19.24 8.82
C ALA A 44 3.67 17.86 9.05
N PHE A 45 2.76 17.46 8.16
CA PHE A 45 2.22 16.10 8.10
C PHE A 45 3.13 15.11 7.37
N PHE A 46 4.21 15.60 6.75
CA PHE A 46 5.29 14.80 6.18
C PHE A 46 6.20 14.24 7.29
N GLY A 47 5.56 13.50 8.20
CA GLY A 47 6.14 12.91 9.39
C GLY A 47 6.73 11.55 9.10
N ILE A 48 8.06 11.50 9.15
CA ILE A 48 8.90 10.36 9.54
C ILE A 48 8.08 9.23 10.19
N LEU A 49 7.90 8.12 9.46
CA LEU A 49 7.53 6.82 10.04
C LEU A 49 6.35 6.84 11.04
N GLY A 50 5.15 7.19 10.59
CA GLY A 50 4.02 6.33 10.98
C GLY A 50 4.41 4.91 10.54
N GLY A 51 4.62 4.01 11.50
CA GLY A 51 5.11 2.66 11.23
C GLY A 51 4.35 1.99 10.08
N MET A 52 4.88 0.92 9.51
CA MET A 52 4.38 0.17 8.33
C MET A 52 2.87 -0.21 8.33
N MET A 53 2.12 0.18 9.37
CA MET A 53 0.80 -0.23 9.81
C MET A 53 -0.21 0.92 9.92
N MET A 54 0.24 2.18 9.98
CA MET A 54 -0.63 3.36 10.15
C MET A 54 -0.26 4.43 9.15
N LEU A 55 -1.21 4.76 8.28
CA LEU A 55 -1.09 5.92 7.41
C LEU A 55 -1.81 7.09 8.06
N HIS A 56 -1.06 8.16 8.34
CA HIS A 56 -1.60 9.45 8.73
C HIS A 56 -1.57 10.36 7.50
N THR A 57 -2.73 10.62 6.92
CA THR A 57 -2.92 11.66 5.91
C THR A 57 -4.17 12.44 6.32
N GLY A 58 -4.05 13.75 6.50
CA GLY A 58 -5.24 14.57 6.70
C GLY A 58 -5.98 14.44 8.00
N GLY A 59 -5.28 14.05 9.06
CA GLY A 59 -5.93 13.72 10.33
C GLY A 59 -6.74 12.41 10.30
N ARG A 60 -6.71 11.64 9.20
CA ARG A 60 -7.26 10.27 9.17
C ARG A 60 -6.17 9.25 9.48
N GLU A 61 -6.52 8.28 10.32
CA GLU A 61 -5.71 7.10 10.63
C GLU A 61 -6.31 5.89 9.92
N VAL A 62 -5.50 5.25 9.08
CA VAL A 62 -5.88 4.02 8.39
C VAL A 62 -5.14 2.84 9.05
N ASP A 63 -5.91 1.97 9.71
CA ASP A 63 -5.39 0.76 10.36
C ASP A 63 -5.37 -0.41 9.37
N PHE A 64 -4.17 -0.87 9.02
CA PHE A 64 -3.98 -2.00 8.10
C PHE A 64 -3.77 -3.34 8.82
N THR A 65 -3.89 -3.36 10.14
CA THR A 65 -3.68 -4.57 10.96
C THR A 65 -4.49 -5.78 10.47
N PRO A 66 -5.79 -5.63 10.11
CA PRO A 66 -6.57 -6.75 9.60
C PRO A 66 -6.00 -7.41 8.33
N LEU A 67 -5.16 -6.70 7.58
CA LEU A 67 -4.65 -7.12 6.27
C LEU A 67 -3.25 -7.74 6.33
N ILE A 68 -2.55 -7.65 7.46
CA ILE A 68 -1.24 -8.28 7.65
C ILE A 68 -1.34 -9.78 7.38
N PHE A 69 -2.40 -10.42 7.88
CA PHE A 69 -2.65 -11.83 7.64
C PHE A 69 -2.67 -12.15 6.14
N LEU A 70 -3.31 -11.30 5.34
CA LEU A 70 -3.35 -11.48 3.88
C LEU A 70 -2.00 -11.21 3.21
N MET A 71 -1.14 -10.35 3.78
CA MET A 71 0.23 -10.19 3.29
C MET A 71 1.06 -11.46 3.49
N GLU A 72 0.96 -12.06 4.67
CA GLU A 72 1.67 -13.27 5.04
C GLU A 72 1.14 -14.50 4.29
N ARG A 73 -0.17 -14.50 3.99
CA ARG A 73 -0.89 -15.61 3.36
C ARG A 73 -1.36 -15.30 1.94
N ARG A 74 -0.67 -14.39 1.24
CA ARG A 74 -1.05 -13.93 -0.12
C ARG A 74 -1.12 -15.04 -1.16
N GLU A 75 -0.51 -16.19 -0.89
CA GLU A 75 -0.62 -17.41 -1.69
C GLU A 75 -2.05 -17.97 -1.72
N LEU A 76 -2.84 -17.74 -0.66
CA LEU A 76 -4.23 -18.23 -0.53
C LEU A 76 -5.22 -17.40 -1.34
N LEU A 77 -4.85 -16.20 -1.79
CA LEU A 77 -5.78 -15.30 -2.49
C LEU A 77 -6.11 -15.84 -3.90
N VAL A 78 -7.40 -16.06 -4.14
CA VAL A 78 -7.97 -16.49 -5.43
C VAL A 78 -9.05 -15.51 -5.88
N VAL A 79 -9.03 -15.12 -7.15
CA VAL A 79 -10.00 -14.16 -7.71
C VAL A 79 -11.44 -14.66 -7.55
N GLY A 80 -12.32 -13.78 -7.11
CA GLY A 80 -13.73 -14.06 -6.83
C GLY A 80 -14.00 -14.57 -5.41
N GLU A 81 -12.96 -14.92 -4.64
CA GLU A 81 -13.12 -15.32 -3.25
C GLU A 81 -13.21 -14.12 -2.30
N GLU A 82 -13.82 -14.38 -1.14
CA GLU A 82 -13.97 -13.43 -0.07
C GLU A 82 -13.38 -13.99 1.23
N PHE A 83 -12.64 -13.13 1.93
CA PHE A 83 -12.01 -13.43 3.20
C PHE A 83 -12.63 -12.55 4.28
N LEU A 84 -13.21 -13.18 5.30
CA LEU A 84 -13.64 -12.49 6.52
C LEU A 84 -12.42 -12.23 7.40
N LEU A 85 -12.21 -10.97 7.76
CA LEU A 85 -11.08 -10.52 8.56
C LEU A 85 -11.51 -10.22 9.99
N ILE A 86 -10.50 -10.12 10.86
CA ILE A 86 -10.69 -9.72 12.27
C ILE A 86 -11.41 -8.37 12.30
N GLY A 87 -12.40 -8.24 13.19
CA GLY A 87 -13.24 -7.04 13.27
C GLY A 87 -14.46 -7.04 12.33
N GLY A 88 -14.68 -8.12 11.57
CA GLY A 88 -15.85 -8.27 10.70
C GLY A 88 -15.70 -7.62 9.32
N GLY A 89 -14.52 -7.06 9.02
CA GLY A 89 -14.19 -6.56 7.70
C GLY A 89 -14.12 -7.67 6.66
N ARG A 90 -14.39 -7.35 5.41
CA ARG A 90 -14.39 -8.30 4.29
C ARG A 90 -13.36 -7.89 3.26
N PHE A 91 -12.56 -8.84 2.79
CA PHE A 91 -11.65 -8.64 1.67
C PHE A 91 -12.10 -9.49 0.48
N ILE A 92 -12.44 -8.84 -0.62
CA ILE A 92 -12.92 -9.48 -1.85
C ILE A 92 -11.80 -9.43 -2.87
N VAL A 93 -11.42 -10.58 -3.43
CA VAL A 93 -10.34 -10.64 -4.42
C VAL A 93 -10.89 -10.33 -5.82
N ASP A 94 -10.49 -9.20 -6.38
CA ASP A 94 -11.11 -8.67 -7.59
C ASP A 94 -10.51 -9.25 -8.86
N LYS A 95 -9.17 -9.22 -8.99
CA LYS A 95 -8.47 -9.54 -10.25
C LYS A 95 -6.97 -9.71 -10.08
N TYR A 96 -6.35 -10.36 -11.06
CA TYR A 96 -4.91 -10.24 -11.30
C TYR A 96 -4.61 -8.95 -12.06
N ILE A 97 -3.51 -8.30 -11.72
CA ILE A 97 -3.05 -7.07 -12.37
C ILE A 97 -1.53 -6.98 -12.34
N LYS A 98 -0.95 -6.31 -13.34
CA LYS A 98 0.47 -5.99 -13.38
C LYS A 98 0.71 -4.56 -12.90
N ILE A 99 1.59 -4.38 -11.92
CA ILE A 99 1.97 -3.07 -11.36
C ILE A 99 3.48 -2.97 -11.44
N ALA A 100 4.04 -1.91 -12.04
CA ALA A 100 5.50 -1.75 -12.23
C ALA A 100 6.20 -3.02 -12.77
N GLY A 101 5.56 -3.76 -13.68
CA GLY A 101 6.12 -4.97 -14.27
C GLY A 101 6.04 -6.24 -13.41
N ILE A 102 5.51 -6.18 -12.18
CA ILE A 102 5.32 -7.36 -11.32
C ILE A 102 3.87 -7.88 -11.36
N GLU A 103 3.71 -9.20 -11.32
CA GLU A 103 2.42 -9.86 -11.24
C GLU A 103 1.84 -9.74 -9.82
N THR A 104 0.66 -9.14 -9.72
CA THR A 104 -0.02 -8.87 -8.45
C THR A 104 -1.45 -9.36 -8.46
N ILE A 105 -1.99 -9.58 -7.28
CA ILE A 105 -3.42 -9.85 -7.07
C ILE A 105 -4.03 -8.69 -6.31
N GLN A 106 -5.13 -8.13 -6.82
CA GLN A 106 -5.83 -7.00 -6.24
C GLN A 106 -7.13 -7.45 -5.60
N GLY A 107 -7.47 -6.85 -4.47
CA GLY A 107 -8.79 -6.95 -3.87
C GLY A 107 -9.22 -5.68 -3.16
N THR A 108 -10.49 -5.68 -2.75
CA THR A 108 -11.16 -4.58 -2.08
C THR A 108 -11.51 -4.99 -0.65
N TYR A 109 -11.03 -4.21 0.32
CA TYR A 109 -11.38 -4.30 1.73
C TYR A 109 -12.53 -3.36 2.06
N LEU A 110 -13.52 -3.88 2.78
CA LEU A 110 -14.69 -3.16 3.29
C LEU A 110 -14.73 -3.30 4.81
N ASP A 111 -14.70 -2.16 5.52
CA ASP A 111 -14.85 -2.12 6.98
C ASP A 111 -16.31 -1.85 7.34
N PRO A 112 -17.00 -2.73 8.09
CA PRO A 112 -18.40 -2.49 8.48
C PRO A 112 -18.60 -1.23 9.33
N ARG A 113 -17.55 -0.69 9.94
CA ARG A 113 -17.59 0.54 10.75
C ARG A 113 -17.49 1.81 9.89
N ARG A 114 -17.08 1.68 8.63
CA ARG A 114 -16.93 2.78 7.66
C ARG A 114 -17.53 2.35 6.30
N PRO A 115 -18.87 2.24 6.21
CA PRO A 115 -19.54 1.66 5.04
C PRO A 115 -19.43 2.52 3.77
N ASP A 116 -19.07 3.79 3.94
CA ASP A 116 -18.79 4.78 2.92
C ASP A 116 -17.30 4.80 2.50
N GLU A 117 -16.42 4.04 3.16
CA GLU A 117 -15.03 3.89 2.77
C GLU A 117 -14.75 2.50 2.19
N ARG A 118 -13.87 2.45 1.21
CA ARG A 118 -13.27 1.19 0.76
C ARG A 118 -11.78 1.35 0.52
N MET A 119 -11.06 0.26 0.69
CA MET A 119 -9.63 0.23 0.47
C MET A 119 -9.26 -0.82 -0.55
N ILE A 120 -8.53 -0.45 -1.58
CA ILE A 120 -8.09 -1.34 -2.65
C ILE A 120 -6.61 -1.65 -2.45
N PHE A 121 -6.30 -2.93 -2.27
CA PHE A 121 -4.94 -3.42 -2.08
C PHE A 121 -4.51 -4.28 -3.24
N ALA A 122 -3.23 -4.17 -3.62
CA ALA A 122 -2.58 -5.17 -4.45
C ALA A 122 -1.45 -5.84 -3.67
N PHE A 123 -1.34 -7.16 -3.81
CA PHE A 123 -0.29 -7.98 -3.21
C PHE A 123 0.59 -8.58 -4.31
N SER A 124 1.91 -8.50 -4.15
CA SER A 124 2.85 -9.20 -5.04
C SER A 124 2.71 -10.71 -4.86
N ARG A 125 2.57 -11.47 -5.94
CA ARG A 125 2.47 -12.94 -5.84
C ARG A 125 3.80 -13.59 -5.49
N TRP A 126 4.89 -13.11 -6.09
CA TRP A 126 6.19 -13.77 -6.03
C TRP A 126 7.36 -12.81 -5.85
N ALA A 127 7.26 -11.59 -6.39
CA ALA A 127 8.34 -10.62 -6.29
C ALA A 127 8.52 -10.17 -4.83
N PRO A 128 9.75 -10.06 -4.31
CA PRO A 128 9.98 -9.50 -2.98
C PRO A 128 9.61 -8.02 -3.00
N VAL A 129 8.44 -7.71 -2.46
CA VAL A 129 7.94 -6.35 -2.25
C VAL A 129 7.57 -6.24 -0.78
N PHE A 130 8.32 -5.42 -0.06
CA PHE A 130 8.20 -5.27 1.40
C PHE A 130 7.09 -4.29 1.83
N LEU A 131 6.46 -3.63 0.85
CA LEU A 131 5.24 -2.85 0.97
C LEU A 131 4.24 -3.36 -0.08
N PHE A 132 2.95 -3.09 0.09
CA PHE A 132 1.96 -3.43 -0.94
C PHE A 132 2.28 -2.69 -2.24
N PRO A 133 2.30 -3.36 -3.41
CA PRO A 133 2.42 -2.68 -4.71
C PRO A 133 1.38 -1.58 -4.94
N ARG A 134 0.20 -1.68 -4.34
CA ARG A 134 -0.80 -0.62 -4.34
C ARG A 134 -1.61 -0.64 -3.05
N LEU A 135 -1.89 0.57 -2.57
CA LEU A 135 -2.95 0.90 -1.62
C LEU A 135 -3.71 2.10 -2.20
N ARG A 136 -5.03 2.01 -2.24
CA ARG A 136 -5.91 3.13 -2.60
C ARG A 136 -7.05 3.17 -1.59
N VAL A 137 -7.32 4.35 -1.04
CA VAL A 137 -8.45 4.61 -0.14
C VAL A 137 -9.44 5.49 -0.89
N GLU A 138 -10.69 5.08 -0.91
CA GLU A 138 -11.77 5.82 -1.54
C GLU A 138 -12.92 5.99 -0.57
N GLU A 139 -13.63 7.11 -0.72
CA GLU A 139 -14.85 7.44 0.01
C GLU A 139 -15.99 7.63 -0.98
N LEU A 140 -17.19 7.19 -0.60
CA LEU A 140 -18.39 7.34 -1.38
C LEU A 140 -18.99 8.72 -1.12
N ILE A 141 -18.93 9.60 -2.12
CA ILE A 141 -19.44 10.97 -2.07
C ILE A 141 -20.33 11.18 -3.29
N ASP A 142 -21.59 11.60 -3.07
CA ASP A 142 -22.57 11.81 -4.14
C ASP A 142 -22.75 10.58 -5.05
N ASP A 143 -22.83 9.38 -4.45
CA ASP A 143 -22.89 8.07 -5.15
C ASP A 143 -21.67 7.73 -6.02
N GLU A 144 -20.56 8.48 -5.90
CA GLU A 144 -19.31 8.24 -6.61
C GLU A 144 -18.15 7.95 -5.66
N TRP A 145 -17.34 6.94 -5.99
CA TRP A 145 -16.12 6.64 -5.24
C TRP A 145 -15.02 7.65 -5.60
N ARG A 146 -14.73 8.56 -4.67
CA ARG A 146 -13.66 9.55 -4.81
C ARG A 146 -12.37 9.07 -4.16
N LEU A 147 -11.25 9.31 -4.83
CA LEU A 147 -9.93 8.96 -4.33
C LEU A 147 -9.53 9.94 -3.22
N LEU A 148 -9.34 9.43 -2.01
CA LEU A 148 -8.76 10.21 -0.92
C LEU A 148 -7.23 10.11 -0.94
N PHE A 149 -6.74 8.88 -1.10
CA PHE A 149 -5.32 8.58 -0.96
C PHE A 149 -4.90 7.40 -1.82
N LYS A 150 -3.71 7.45 -2.42
CA LYS A 150 -3.12 6.32 -3.14
C LYS A 150 -1.60 6.27 -2.99
N VAL A 151 -1.10 5.08 -2.67
CA VAL A 151 0.29 4.66 -2.82
C VAL A 151 0.35 3.64 -3.94
N GLU A 152 1.26 3.83 -4.89
CA GLU A 152 1.47 2.88 -5.98
C GLU A 152 2.95 2.72 -6.28
N LEU A 153 3.38 1.47 -6.40
CA LEU A 153 4.68 1.10 -6.92
C LEU A 153 4.72 1.47 -8.41
N ILE A 154 5.58 2.41 -8.77
CA ILE A 154 5.75 2.89 -10.14
C ILE A 154 7.01 2.33 -10.81
N ASP A 155 7.98 1.89 -10.00
CA ASP A 155 9.20 1.26 -10.51
C ASP A 155 9.69 0.14 -9.60
N TYR A 156 10.08 -0.98 -10.21
CA TYR A 156 10.56 -2.18 -9.53
C TYR A 156 11.80 -2.72 -10.23
N ALA A 157 12.89 -2.82 -9.47
CA ALA A 157 14.10 -3.49 -9.88
C ALA A 157 14.50 -4.48 -8.78
N HIS A 158 14.89 -5.68 -9.19
CA HIS A 158 15.41 -6.72 -8.30
C HIS A 158 16.62 -7.35 -8.96
N GLN A 159 17.76 -7.28 -8.28
CA GLN A 159 18.95 -8.03 -8.64
C GLN A 159 19.08 -9.19 -7.65
N PRO A 160 19.05 -10.45 -8.10
CA PRO A 160 19.33 -11.57 -7.21
C PRO A 160 20.78 -11.46 -6.68
N PRO A 161 21.06 -11.98 -5.47
CA PRO A 161 22.42 -11.99 -4.94
C PRO A 161 23.37 -12.68 -5.92
N ILE A 162 24.54 -12.08 -6.10
CA ILE A 162 25.63 -12.71 -6.85
C ILE A 162 26.07 -13.94 -6.05
N LYS A 163 26.01 -15.12 -6.66
CA LYS A 163 26.45 -16.38 -6.06
C LYS A 163 27.96 -16.44 -5.92
#